data_AF-A0A7W0Y3E3-F1
#
_entry.id   AF-A0A7W0Y3E3-F1
#
_cell.length_a   1.000
_cell.length_b   1.000
_cell.length_c   1.000
_cell.angle_alpha   90.00
_cell.angle_beta   90.00
_cell.angle_gamma   90.00
#
_symmetry.space_group_name_H-M   'P 1'
#
loop_
_entity.id
_entity.type
_entity.pdbx_description
1 polymer ?
#
loop_
_entity_poly.entity_id
_entity_poly.type
_entity_poly.pdbx_seq_one_letter_code
_entity_poly.pdbx_strand_id
1 'polypeptide(L)'
;MTAPELSAEDGAMLDELADAIVRRHLETPALFFLESMRPLNFIGSQMMVFLRPIVSVIWANPRRWDQVQRVMEIRGSAEELARRLEARM
;
A
#
# COMPACT_ATOMS: atom_id res chain seq x y z
N MET A 1 -16.72 -3.97 -16.55
CA MET A 1 -15.26 -4.16 -16.42
C MET A 1 -14.97 -4.54 -14.98
N THR A 2 -14.71 -5.84 -14.77
CA THR A 2 -14.36 -6.44 -13.48
C THR A 2 -13.15 -5.73 -12.88
N ALA A 3 -13.20 -5.38 -11.59
CA ALA A 3 -12.00 -4.93 -10.89
C ALA A 3 -10.99 -6.09 -10.91
N PRO A 4 -9.68 -5.85 -11.05
CA PRO A 4 -8.70 -6.92 -10.90
C PRO A 4 -8.81 -7.46 -9.46
N GLU A 5 -8.87 -8.77 -9.29
CA GLU A 5 -8.79 -9.39 -7.96
C GLU A 5 -7.32 -9.47 -7.53
N LEU A 6 -7.04 -9.18 -6.26
CA LEU A 6 -5.70 -9.29 -5.69
C LEU A 6 -5.20 -10.74 -5.80
N SER A 7 -4.03 -10.95 -6.40
CA SER A 7 -3.41 -12.28 -6.47
C SER A 7 -2.75 -12.66 -5.14
N ALA A 8 -2.39 -13.95 -4.99
CA ALA A 8 -1.64 -14.43 -3.83
C ALA A 8 -0.27 -13.74 -3.69
N GLU A 9 0.38 -13.41 -4.81
CA GLU A 9 1.65 -12.66 -4.82
C GLU A 9 1.47 -11.22 -4.37
N ASP A 10 0.37 -10.58 -4.76
CA ASP A 10 0.02 -9.22 -4.31
C ASP A 10 -0.26 -9.21 -2.80
N GLY A 11 -0.92 -10.26 -2.30
CA GLY A 11 -1.09 -10.50 -0.88
C GLY A 11 0.26 -10.58 -0.16
N ALA A 12 1.18 -11.44 -0.58
CA ALA A 12 2.49 -11.54 0.07
C ALA A 12 3.27 -10.22 0.05
N MET A 13 3.15 -9.43 -1.03
CA MET A 13 3.77 -8.11 -1.13
C MET A 13 3.19 -7.11 -0.13
N LEU A 14 1.87 -7.08 0.03
CA LEU A 14 1.19 -6.21 1.01
C LEU A 14 1.57 -6.57 2.46
N ASP A 15 1.76 -7.86 2.74
CA ASP A 15 2.22 -8.32 4.06
C ASP A 15 3.62 -7.84 4.37
N GLU A 16 4.55 -7.97 3.41
CA GLU A 16 5.92 -7.49 3.58
C GLU A 16 5.97 -5.96 3.73
N LEU A 17 5.10 -5.23 3.02
CA LEU A 17 4.95 -3.78 3.17
C LEU A 17 4.49 -3.42 4.59
N ALA A 18 3.45 -4.09 5.08
CA ALA A 18 2.89 -3.85 6.41
C ALA A 18 3.93 -4.14 7.50
N ASP A 19 4.63 -5.27 7.41
CA ASP A 19 5.69 -5.60 8.37
C ASP A 19 6.81 -4.56 8.35
N ALA A 20 7.18 -4.06 7.17
CA ALA A 20 8.24 -3.09 7.02
C ALA A 20 7.88 -1.70 7.59
N ILE A 21 6.60 -1.32 7.53
CA ILE A 21 6.07 -0.10 8.14
C ILE A 21 6.11 -0.21 9.66
N VAL A 22 5.59 -1.31 10.22
CA VAL A 22 5.56 -1.56 11.68
C VAL A 22 6.97 -1.65 12.26
N ARG A 23 7.89 -2.36 11.60
CA ARG A 23 9.31 -2.43 12.02
C ARG A 23 10.00 -1.07 12.10
N ARG A 24 9.46 -0.04 11.43
CA ARG A 24 9.99 1.33 11.41
C ARG A 24 9.21 2.30 12.30
N HIS A 25 8.22 1.82 13.05
CA HIS A 25 7.33 2.63 13.87
C HIS A 25 6.56 3.70 13.07
N LEU A 26 6.19 3.35 11.83
CA LEU A 26 5.48 4.23 10.89
C LEU A 26 3.99 3.85 10.74
N GLU A 27 3.47 2.95 11.57
CA GLU A 27 2.08 2.47 11.51
C GLU A 27 1.04 3.59 11.67
N THR A 28 1.22 4.46 12.67
CA THR A 28 0.31 5.59 12.94
C THR A 28 0.20 6.56 11.75
N PRO A 29 1.31 7.12 11.21
CA PRO A 29 1.22 8.00 10.04
C PRO A 29 0.78 7.26 8.77
N ALA A 30 1.10 5.97 8.60
CA ALA A 30 0.64 5.18 7.46
C ALA A 30 -0.88 4.96 7.48
N LEU A 31 -1.44 4.61 8.64
CA LEU A 31 -2.90 4.46 8.79
C LEU A 31 -3.62 5.77 8.58
N PHE A 32 -3.20 6.85 9.24
CA PHE A 32 -3.78 8.17 9.05
C PHE A 32 -3.82 8.59 7.57
N PHE A 33 -2.77 8.29 6.81
CA PHE A 33 -2.72 8.53 5.37
C PHE A 33 -3.72 7.69 4.58
N LEU A 34 -3.76 6.37 4.81
CA LEU A 34 -4.71 5.48 4.14
C LEU A 34 -6.16 5.86 4.45
N GLU A 35 -6.45 6.26 5.69
CA GLU A 35 -7.76 6.74 6.10
C GLU A 35 -8.13 8.07 5.44
N SER A 36 -7.16 8.97 5.28
CA SER A 36 -7.33 10.25 4.58
C SER A 36 -7.65 10.08 3.09
N MET A 37 -7.37 8.90 2.53
CA MET A 37 -7.63 8.57 1.12
C MET A 37 -9.00 7.92 0.89
N ARG A 38 -9.63 7.36 1.94
CA ARG A 38 -10.99 6.78 1.87
C ARG A 38 -12.09 7.75 1.38
N PRO A 39 -12.08 9.07 1.71
CA PRO A 39 -13.16 9.98 1.33
C PRO A 39 -13.04 10.53 -0.10
N LEU A 40 -11.84 10.48 -0.70
CA LEU A 40 -11.63 11.00 -2.05
C LEU A 40 -11.69 9.84 -3.05
N ASN A 41 -12.35 10.06 -4.19
CA ASN A 41 -12.06 9.33 -5.43
C ASN A 41 -10.62 9.65 -5.88
N PHE A 42 -9.63 9.31 -5.05
CA PHE A 42 -8.26 9.73 -5.20
C PHE A 42 -7.63 8.88 -6.29
N ILE A 43 -7.63 9.46 -7.48
CA ILE A 43 -6.89 9.10 -8.67
C ILE A 43 -5.61 8.35 -8.26
N GLY A 44 -5.57 7.03 -8.49
CA GLY A 44 -4.49 6.15 -8.01
C GLY A 44 -3.07 6.67 -8.33
N SER A 45 -2.91 7.49 -9.37
CA SER A 45 -1.63 8.11 -9.72
C SER A 45 -1.10 9.12 -8.68
N GLN A 46 -1.96 9.84 -7.96
CA GLN A 46 -1.53 10.82 -6.95
C GLN A 46 -1.08 10.15 -5.64
N MET A 47 -1.71 9.03 -5.29
CA MET A 47 -1.30 8.19 -4.15
C MET A 47 0.13 7.64 -4.36
N MET A 48 0.44 7.24 -5.59
CA MET A 48 1.75 6.68 -5.93
C MET A 48 2.87 7.71 -5.86
N VAL A 49 2.66 8.97 -6.24
CA VAL A 49 3.70 10.00 -6.06
C VAL A 49 4.08 10.15 -4.58
N PHE A 50 3.10 10.01 -3.68
CA PHE A 50 3.28 10.14 -2.24
C PHE A 50 3.83 8.88 -1.55
N LEU A 51 3.49 7.69 -2.03
CA LEU A 51 4.01 6.42 -1.49
C LEU A 51 5.48 6.16 -1.86
N ARG A 52 6.01 6.87 -2.86
CA ARG A 52 7.38 6.72 -3.37
C ARG A 52 8.47 6.74 -2.29
N PRO A 53 8.54 7.72 -1.37
CA PRO A 53 9.51 7.73 -0.29
C PRO A 53 9.35 6.57 0.70
N ILE A 54 8.12 6.09 0.97
CA ILE A 54 7.90 4.98 1.91
C ILE A 54 8.37 3.68 1.27
N VAL A 55 7.96 3.42 0.02
CA VAL A 55 8.31 2.21 -0.71
C VAL A 55 9.82 2.17 -1.02
N SER A 56 10.45 3.29 -1.35
CA SER A 56 11.90 3.33 -1.61
C SER A 56 12.75 3.07 -0.36
N VAL A 57 12.26 3.43 0.83
CA VAL A 57 12.89 3.11 2.11
C VAL A 57 12.74 1.62 2.46
N ILE A 58 11.71 0.96 1.95
CA ILE A 58 11.43 -0.45 2.21
C ILE A 58 12.12 -1.35 1.17
N TRP A 59 12.07 -0.98 -0.11
CA TRP A 59 12.71 -1.68 -1.21
C TRP A 59 13.52 -0.73 -2.10
N ALA A 60 14.81 -0.99 -2.22
CA ALA A 60 15.70 -0.27 -3.14
C ALA A 60 15.53 -0.71 -4.62
N ASN A 61 14.74 -1.76 -4.90
CA ASN A 61 14.59 -2.33 -6.25
C ASN A 61 13.46 -1.62 -7.03
N PRO A 62 13.74 -1.02 -8.20
CA PRO A 62 12.72 -0.37 -9.04
C PRO A 62 11.57 -1.29 -9.46
N ARG A 63 11.81 -2.61 -9.63
CA ARG A 63 10.75 -3.56 -10.00
C ARG A 63 9.69 -3.73 -8.92
N ARG A 64 10.05 -3.53 -7.65
CA ARG A 64 9.10 -3.53 -6.53
C ARG A 64 8.17 -2.32 -6.61
N TRP A 65 8.66 -1.18 -7.09
CA TRP A 65 7.85 0.01 -7.30
C TRP A 65 6.72 -0.24 -8.31
N ASP A 66 7.05 -0.85 -9.45
CA ASP A 66 6.07 -1.15 -10.50
C ASP A 66 5.00 -2.14 -10.00
N GLN A 67 5.39 -3.09 -9.15
CA GLN A 67 4.45 -4.04 -8.53
C GLN A 67 3.53 -3.34 -7.53
N VAL A 68 4.07 -2.51 -6.63
CA VAL A 68 3.25 -1.72 -5.69
C VAL A 68 2.28 -0.82 -6.46
N GLN A 69 2.74 -0.17 -7.53
CA GLN A 69 1.89 0.67 -8.36
C GLN A 69 0.70 -0.10 -8.94
N ARG A 70 0.96 -1.26 -9.54
CA ARG A 70 -0.07 -2.12 -10.10
C ARG A 70 -1.08 -2.59 -9.05
N VAL A 71 -0.60 -2.95 -7.85
CA VAL A 71 -1.47 -3.41 -6.75
C VAL A 71 -2.34 -2.28 -6.23
N MET A 72 -1.77 -1.09 -6.04
CA MET A 72 -2.49 0.08 -5.53
C MET A 72 -3.51 0.65 -6.53
N GLU A 73 -3.43 0.30 -7.82
CA GLU A 73 -4.46 0.60 -8.83
C GLU A 73 -5.71 -0.28 -8.68
N ILE A 74 -5.62 -1.40 -7.95
CA ILE A 74 -6.76 -2.29 -7.68
C ILE A 74 -7.69 -1.64 -6.65
N ARG A 75 -8.99 -1.56 -6.98
CA ARG A 75 -10.02 -1.10 -6.03
C ARG A 75 -10.02 -1.99 -4.78
N GLY A 76 -9.95 -1.39 -3.59
CA GLY A 76 -9.95 -2.13 -2.33
C GLY A 76 -8.56 -2.48 -1.79
N SER A 77 -7.48 -2.26 -2.56
CA SER A 77 -6.10 -2.63 -2.17
C SER A 77 -5.55 -1.77 -1.04
N ALA A 78 -5.88 -0.47 -1.02
CA ALA A 78 -5.48 0.44 0.06
C ALA A 78 -6.19 0.09 1.37
N GLU A 79 -7.48 -0.25 1.33
CA GLU A 79 -8.23 -0.74 2.49
C GLU A 79 -7.67 -2.07 3.00
N GLU A 80 -7.24 -2.95 2.09
CA GLU A 80 -6.59 -4.21 2.46
C GLU A 80 -5.23 -3.98 3.13
N LEU A 81 -4.44 -3.03 2.64
CA LEU A 81 -3.18 -2.63 3.29
C LEU A 81 -3.44 -2.07 4.70
N ALA A 82 -4.47 -1.22 4.85
CA ALA A 82 -4.85 -0.65 6.15
C ALA A 82 -5.24 -1.76 7.14
N ARG A 83 -6.09 -2.70 6.74
CA ARG A 83 -6.47 -3.86 7.57
C ARG A 83 -5.26 -4.67 8.05
N ARG A 84 -4.27 -4.86 7.17
CA ARG A 84 -3.05 -5.62 7.47
C ARG A 84 -2.13 -4.88 8.43
N LEU A 85 -2.07 -3.55 8.33
CA LEU A 85 -1.36 -2.72 9.29
C LEU A 85 -2.02 -2.79 10.67
N GLU A 86 -3.33 -2.61 10.74
CA GLU A 86 -4.11 -2.71 11.99
C GLU A 86 -3.90 -4.06 12.68
N ALA A 87 -3.87 -5.16 11.92
CA ALA A 87 -3.66 -6.51 12.46
C ALA A 87 -2.24 -6.76 13.04
N ARG A 88 -1.29 -5.85 12.84
CA ARG A 88 0.11 -5.98 13.27
C ARG A 88 0.51 -4.99 14.38
N MET A 89 -0.41 -4.12 14.78
CA MET A 89 -0.26 -3.23 15.92
C MET A 89 -0.63 -3.95 17.22
#